data_AF-A0A656G9U2-F1
#
_entry.id   AF-A0A656G9U2-F1
#
_cell.length_a   1.000
_cell.length_b   1.000
_cell.length_c   1.000
_cell.angle_alpha   90.00
_cell.angle_beta   90.00
_cell.angle_gamma   90.00
#
_symmetry.space_group_name_H-M   'P 1'
#
loop_
_entity.id
_entity.type
_entity.pdbx_description
1 polymer ?
#
loop_
_entity_poly.entity_id
_entity_poly.type
_entity_poly.pdbx_seq_one_letter_code
_entity_poly.pdbx_strand_id
1 'polypeptide(L)'
;MSSKDVFNSSVEVGARIVVLLAGLGRKLDLDELVFFDYASTYSSDFQGEPSLHPVLLNRLAELVRRREIFPAAIKLIISKGLVSSQVDDLGVRYYTTMEGVEFAGKLSSDYHADFRRRVSWVEANFDHLTAQRSTIYKIDRVV
;
A
#
# COMPACT_ATOMS: atom_id res chain seq x y z
N MET A 1 -13.18 14.30 16.89
CA MET A 1 -12.14 13.74 16.00
C MET A 1 -11.80 14.80 14.97
N SER A 2 -10.55 15.24 14.93
CA SER A 2 -10.10 16.23 13.94
C SER A 2 -9.95 15.55 12.58
N SER A 3 -10.16 16.25 11.48
CA SER A 3 -9.94 15.74 10.12
C SER A 3 -8.52 15.15 9.95
N LYS A 4 -7.52 15.69 10.67
CA LYS A 4 -6.15 15.15 10.71
C LYS A 4 -6.02 13.76 11.34
N ASP A 5 -6.95 13.36 12.22
CA ASP A 5 -6.94 12.04 12.88
C ASP A 5 -7.54 10.94 11.99
N VAL A 6 -8.17 11.31 10.87
CA VAL A 6 -8.85 10.38 9.94
C VAL A 6 -7.89 9.91 8.85
N PHE A 7 -7.01 10.79 8.37
CA PHE A 7 -5.96 10.46 7.40
C PHE A 7 -4.82 9.71 8.08
N ASN A 8 -4.36 8.60 7.49
CA ASN A 8 -3.39 7.68 8.10
C ASN A 8 -3.87 7.04 9.42
N SER A 9 -5.18 6.85 9.60
CA SER A 9 -5.68 5.94 10.63
C SER A 9 -5.55 4.49 10.15
N SER A 10 -5.52 3.51 11.07
CA SER A 10 -5.52 2.09 10.70
C SER A 10 -6.72 1.70 9.82
N VAL A 11 -7.82 2.46 9.89
CA VAL A 11 -9.00 2.27 9.04
C VAL A 11 -8.73 2.73 7.61
N GLU A 12 -8.21 3.94 7.42
CA GLU A 12 -7.89 4.49 6.08
C GLU A 12 -6.77 3.70 5.41
N VAL A 13 -5.70 3.40 6.15
CA VAL A 13 -4.60 2.54 5.67
C VAL A 13 -5.13 1.15 5.35
N GLY A 14 -6.01 0.59 6.19
CA GLY A 14 -6.63 -0.71 5.95
C GLY A 14 -7.42 -0.73 4.64
N ALA A 15 -8.28 0.27 4.40
CA ALA A 15 -9.04 0.39 3.16
C ALA A 15 -8.11 0.47 1.93
N ARG A 16 -7.02 1.22 2.04
CA ARG A 16 -6.02 1.38 0.97
C ARG A 16 -5.28 0.08 0.67
N ILE A 17 -4.91 -0.69 1.70
CA ILE A 17 -4.30 -2.03 1.55
C ILE A 17 -5.27 -2.99 0.83
N VAL A 18 -6.57 -2.97 1.17
CA VAL A 18 -7.56 -3.82 0.50
C VAL A 18 -7.66 -3.46 -0.99
N VAL A 19 -7.72 -2.16 -1.33
CA VAL A 19 -7.73 -1.69 -2.73
C VAL A 19 -6.45 -2.08 -3.46
N LEU A 20 -5.29 -1.95 -2.82
CA LEU A 20 -4.00 -2.32 -3.38
C LEU A 20 -3.94 -3.82 -3.70
N LEU A 21 -4.26 -4.69 -2.73
CA LEU A 21 -4.25 -6.14 -2.92
C LEU A 21 -5.27 -6.60 -3.96
N ALA A 22 -6.46 -5.98 -3.98
CA ALA A 22 -7.49 -6.28 -4.98
C ALA A 22 -7.08 -5.87 -6.40
N GLY A 23 -6.44 -4.70 -6.54
CA GLY A 23 -5.99 -4.22 -7.85
C GLY A 23 -4.76 -4.98 -8.38
N LEU A 24 -3.86 -5.43 -7.51
CA LEU A 24 -2.67 -6.18 -7.92
C LEU A 24 -2.95 -7.68 -8.12
N GLY A 25 -3.95 -8.25 -7.44
CA GLY A 25 -4.30 -9.67 -7.57
C GLY A 25 -3.20 -10.65 -7.14
N ARG A 26 -2.29 -10.21 -6.25
CA ARG A 26 -1.08 -10.95 -5.86
C ARG A 26 -0.97 -11.10 -4.34
N LYS A 27 -0.14 -12.05 -3.91
CA LYS A 27 0.24 -12.27 -2.50
C LYS A 27 1.50 -11.46 -2.20
N LEU A 28 1.39 -10.51 -1.27
CA LEU A 28 2.48 -9.58 -0.94
C LEU A 28 2.93 -9.71 0.52
N ASP A 29 4.23 -9.60 0.77
CA ASP A 29 4.77 -9.44 2.12
C ASP A 29 4.55 -8.01 2.67
N LEU A 30 4.89 -7.78 3.95
CA LEU A 30 4.71 -6.47 4.59
C LEU A 30 5.50 -5.35 3.90
N ASP A 31 6.72 -5.63 3.48
CA ASP A 31 7.61 -4.64 2.89
C ASP A 31 7.18 -4.31 1.45
N GLU A 32 6.68 -5.30 0.70
CA GLU A 32 6.02 -5.13 -0.59
C GLU A 32 4.77 -4.28 -0.46
N LEU A 33 3.91 -4.56 0.53
CA LEU A 33 2.72 -3.74 0.80
C LEU A 33 3.08 -2.28 1.06
N VAL A 34 4.04 -2.03 1.95
CA VAL A 34 4.50 -0.66 2.27
C VAL A 34 5.05 0.03 1.03
N PHE A 35 5.87 -0.67 0.24
CA PHE A 35 6.50 -0.11 -0.95
C PHE A 35 5.49 0.18 -2.06
N PHE A 36 4.59 -0.75 -2.39
CA PHE A 36 3.61 -0.53 -3.46
C PHE A 36 2.52 0.47 -3.07
N ASP A 37 2.18 0.56 -1.78
CA ASP A 37 1.38 1.67 -1.27
C ASP A 37 2.10 3.01 -1.46
N TYR A 38 3.39 3.06 -1.16
CA TYR A 38 4.23 4.24 -1.40
C TYR A 38 4.26 4.63 -2.88
N ALA A 39 4.56 3.68 -3.77
CA ALA A 39 4.57 3.88 -5.21
C ALA A 39 3.20 4.32 -5.75
N SER A 40 2.11 3.82 -5.16
CA SER A 40 0.75 4.23 -5.54
C SER A 40 0.41 5.64 -5.05
N THR A 41 0.91 6.09 -3.89
CA THR A 41 0.65 7.45 -3.39
C THR A 41 1.61 8.50 -3.95
N TYR A 42 2.83 8.09 -4.32
CA TYR A 42 3.92 8.92 -4.82
C TYR A 42 4.36 8.51 -6.23
N SER A 43 3.40 8.21 -7.11
CA SER A 43 3.65 7.68 -8.45
C SER A 43 4.61 8.53 -9.29
N SER A 44 4.63 9.86 -9.09
CA SER A 44 5.54 10.74 -9.83
C SER A 44 7.02 10.47 -9.56
N ASP A 45 7.37 9.91 -8.39
CA ASP A 45 8.74 9.52 -8.05
C ASP A 45 9.24 8.38 -8.94
N PHE A 46 8.31 7.65 -9.55
CA PHE A 46 8.54 6.47 -10.36
C PHE A 46 8.10 6.66 -11.81
N GLN A 47 8.03 7.92 -12.28
CA GLN A 47 7.60 8.28 -13.65
C GLN A 47 6.13 7.94 -13.96
N GLY A 48 5.30 7.77 -12.93
CA GLY A 48 3.85 7.65 -13.06
C GLY A 48 3.13 9.00 -13.06
N GLU A 49 1.80 8.96 -12.94
CA GLU A 49 0.95 10.15 -12.79
C GLU A 49 1.37 11.06 -11.61
N PRO A 50 0.90 12.33 -11.56
CA PRO A 50 1.13 13.20 -10.41
C PRO A 50 0.82 12.50 -9.09
N SER A 51 1.64 12.72 -8.06
CA SER A 51 1.43 12.10 -6.75
C SER A 51 0.07 12.46 -6.14
N LEU A 52 -0.57 11.52 -5.44
CA LEU A 52 -1.79 11.79 -4.67
C LEU A 52 -1.49 12.60 -3.42
N HIS A 53 -0.33 12.38 -2.83
CA HIS A 53 0.10 13.07 -1.63
C HIS A 53 1.14 14.14 -1.96
N PRO A 54 1.15 15.27 -1.22
CA PRO A 54 2.16 16.30 -1.40
C PRO A 54 3.58 15.74 -1.23
N VAL A 55 4.50 16.22 -2.05
CA VAL A 55 5.92 15.84 -1.97
C VAL A 55 6.46 16.19 -0.57
N LEU A 56 6.81 15.18 0.21
CA LEU A 56 7.52 15.32 1.48
C LEU A 56 9.04 15.27 1.27
N LEU A 57 9.78 16.22 1.86
CA LEU A 57 11.25 16.28 1.76
C LEU A 57 11.96 14.96 2.17
N ASN A 58 11.37 14.18 3.08
CA ASN A 58 11.98 12.95 3.60
C ASN A 58 11.12 11.71 3.29
N ARG A 59 11.48 11.00 2.21
CA ARG A 59 10.82 9.75 1.78
C ARG A 59 11.02 8.59 2.75
N LEU A 60 12.18 8.52 3.40
CA LEU A 60 12.47 7.47 4.37
C LEU A 60 11.57 7.56 5.60
N ALA A 61 11.39 8.77 6.13
CA ALA A 61 10.50 8.99 7.27
C ALA A 61 9.04 8.55 6.98
N GLU A 62 8.62 8.66 5.73
CA GLU A 62 7.30 8.20 5.30
C GLU A 62 7.18 6.67 5.28
N LEU A 63 8.19 5.99 4.73
CA LEU A 63 8.24 4.52 4.71
C LEU A 63 8.31 3.93 6.13
N VAL A 64 9.07 4.55 7.03
CA VAL A 64 9.15 4.13 8.45
C VAL A 64 7.79 4.26 9.13
N ARG A 65 7.11 5.42 9.01
CA ARG A 65 5.77 5.61 9.58
C ARG A 65 4.77 4.58 9.04
N ARG A 66 4.83 4.27 7.74
CA ARG A 66 3.97 3.24 7.15
C ARG A 66 4.26 1.86 7.73
N ARG A 67 5.53 1.50 7.89
CA ARG A 67 5.93 0.23 8.52
C ARG A 67 5.42 0.08 9.95
N GLU A 68 5.28 1.19 10.70
CA GLU A 68 4.72 1.18 12.06
C GLU A 68 3.20 0.97 12.08
N ILE A 69 2.45 1.60 11.15
CA ILE A 69 0.98 1.53 11.17
C ILE A 69 0.39 0.31 10.42
N PHE A 70 1.10 -0.19 9.41
CA PHE A 70 0.61 -1.29 8.56
C PHE A 70 0.26 -2.55 9.35
N PRO A 71 1.03 -3.02 10.34
CA PRO A 71 0.66 -4.19 11.13
C PRO A 71 -0.70 -4.06 11.82
N ALA A 72 -1.01 -2.87 12.37
CA ALA A 72 -2.29 -2.62 13.01
C ALA A 72 -3.45 -2.56 11.99
N ALA A 73 -3.21 -1.93 10.83
CA ALA A 73 -4.18 -1.88 9.74
C ALA A 73 -4.48 -3.27 9.15
N ILE A 74 -3.44 -4.08 8.91
CA ILE A 74 -3.54 -5.46 8.42
C ILE A 74 -4.33 -6.31 9.40
N LYS A 75 -4.01 -6.24 10.70
CA LYS A 75 -4.76 -6.95 11.74
C LYS A 75 -6.25 -6.58 11.73
N LEU A 76 -6.56 -5.30 11.55
CA LEU A 76 -7.94 -4.82 11.46
C LEU A 76 -8.66 -5.44 10.25
N ILE A 77 -8.10 -5.35 9.05
CA ILE A 77 -8.78 -5.84 7.84
C ILE A 77 -8.85 -7.38 7.77
N ILE A 78 -7.90 -8.10 8.37
CA ILE A 78 -8.01 -9.54 8.60
C ILE A 78 -9.16 -9.85 9.56
N SER A 79 -9.31 -9.10 10.66
CA SER A 79 -10.42 -9.30 11.60
C SER A 79 -11.81 -9.06 10.99
N LYS A 80 -11.86 -8.37 9.83
CA LYS A 80 -13.06 -8.11 9.04
C LYS A 80 -13.24 -9.08 7.86
N GLY A 81 -12.35 -10.04 7.68
CA GLY A 81 -12.42 -11.01 6.57
C GLY A 81 -12.16 -10.41 5.19
N LEU A 82 -11.59 -9.20 5.09
CA LEU A 82 -11.31 -8.52 3.81
C LEU A 82 -9.97 -8.96 3.21
N VAL A 83 -9.04 -9.38 4.06
CA VAL A 83 -7.71 -9.86 3.69
C VAL A 83 -7.46 -11.15 4.45
N SER A 84 -6.74 -12.06 3.83
CA SER A 84 -6.23 -13.28 4.45
C SER A 84 -4.72 -13.34 4.32
N SER A 85 -4.09 -14.25 5.06
CA SER A 85 -2.66 -14.50 4.99
C SER A 85 -2.35 -15.95 4.68
N GLN A 86 -1.17 -16.17 4.10
CA GLN A 86 -0.56 -17.47 3.94
C GLN A 86 0.84 -17.42 4.58
N VAL A 87 1.21 -18.50 5.24
CA VAL A 87 2.56 -18.68 5.78
C VAL A 87 3.24 -19.77 4.96
N ASP A 88 4.45 -19.47 4.49
CA ASP A 88 5.35 -20.41 3.84
C ASP A 88 6.79 -20.20 4.34
N ASP A 89 7.75 -20.92 3.75
CA ASP A 89 9.17 -20.85 4.13
C ASP A 89 9.79 -19.46 3.88
N LEU A 90 9.12 -18.58 3.12
CA LEU A 90 9.53 -17.20 2.83
C LEU A 90 8.86 -16.19 3.77
N GLY A 91 8.01 -16.64 4.69
CA GLY A 91 7.35 -15.82 5.71
C GLY A 91 5.85 -15.66 5.49
N VAL A 92 5.31 -14.50 5.89
CA VAL A 92 3.87 -14.21 5.82
C VAL A 92 3.58 -13.35 4.59
N ARG A 93 2.65 -13.82 3.76
CA ARG A 93 2.12 -13.05 2.63
C ARG A 93 0.62 -12.81 2.78
N TYR A 94 0.15 -11.67 2.32
CA TYR A 94 -1.23 -11.22 2.42
C TYR A 94 -1.88 -11.16 1.05
N TYR A 95 -3.17 -11.48 0.97
CA TYR A 95 -3.98 -11.40 -0.24
C TYR A 95 -5.41 -11.00 0.08
N THR A 96 -6.08 -10.35 -0.87
CA THR A 96 -7.49 -9.98 -0.71
C THR A 96 -8.39 -11.22 -0.77
N THR A 97 -9.47 -11.23 -0.01
CA THR A 97 -10.55 -12.22 -0.12
C THR A 97 -11.58 -11.78 -1.14
N MET A 98 -12.59 -12.60 -1.41
CA MET A 98 -13.72 -12.22 -2.26
C MET A 98 -14.49 -11.03 -1.67
N GLU A 99 -14.71 -11.05 -0.35
CA GLU A 99 -15.33 -9.96 0.40
C GLU A 99 -14.48 -8.68 0.34
N GLY A 100 -13.16 -8.82 0.36
CA GLY A 100 -12.21 -7.73 0.16
C GLY A 100 -12.30 -7.09 -1.22
N VAL A 101 -12.40 -7.89 -2.28
CA VAL A 101 -12.61 -7.41 -3.65
C VAL A 101 -13.92 -6.64 -3.76
N GLU A 102 -15.02 -7.17 -3.23
CA GLU A 102 -16.31 -6.47 -3.23
C GLU A 102 -16.24 -5.16 -2.45
N PHE A 103 -15.61 -5.16 -1.28
CA PHE A 103 -15.41 -3.97 -0.46
C PHE A 103 -14.61 -2.90 -1.23
N ALA A 104 -13.50 -3.27 -1.86
CA ALA A 104 -12.69 -2.36 -2.67
C ALA A 104 -13.50 -1.74 -3.82
N GLY A 105 -14.38 -2.51 -4.45
CA GLY A 105 -15.28 -2.04 -5.51
C GLY A 105 -16.33 -1.04 -5.02
N LYS A 106 -16.75 -1.12 -3.76
CA LYS A 106 -17.74 -0.21 -3.15
C LYS A 106 -17.16 1.14 -2.71
N LEU A 107 -15.82 1.27 -2.62
CA LEU A 107 -15.18 2.54 -2.25
C LEU A 107 -15.21 3.53 -3.42
N SER A 108 -16.19 4.45 -3.43
CA SER A 108 -16.48 5.28 -4.60
C SER A 108 -16.04 6.74 -4.51
N SER A 109 -15.32 7.16 -3.45
CA SER A 109 -14.85 8.55 -3.38
C SER A 109 -13.76 8.82 -4.42
N ASP A 110 -13.60 10.08 -4.80
CA ASP A 110 -12.60 10.54 -5.78
C ASP A 110 -11.19 10.06 -5.41
N TYR A 111 -10.84 10.14 -4.11
CA TYR A 111 -9.58 9.63 -3.60
C TYR A 111 -9.36 8.14 -3.90
N HIS A 112 -10.36 7.29 -3.68
CA HIS A 112 -10.23 5.84 -3.95
C HIS A 112 -10.24 5.54 -5.45
N ALA A 113 -10.98 6.32 -6.25
CA ALA A 113 -10.93 6.21 -7.70
C ALA A 113 -9.54 6.56 -8.25
N ASP A 114 -8.96 7.65 -7.76
CA ASP A 114 -7.61 8.10 -8.12
C ASP A 114 -6.52 7.13 -7.65
N PHE A 115 -6.68 6.57 -6.45
CA PHE A 115 -5.78 5.54 -5.94
C PHE A 115 -5.85 4.27 -6.79
N ARG A 116 -7.05 3.81 -7.18
CA ARG A 116 -7.20 2.64 -8.08
C ARG A 116 -6.52 2.83 -9.43
N ARG A 117 -6.56 4.03 -10.01
CA ARG A 117 -5.84 4.32 -11.26
C ARG A 117 -4.33 4.14 -11.08
N ARG A 118 -3.78 4.61 -9.96
CA ARG A 118 -2.36 4.43 -9.62
C ARG A 118 -2.00 3.00 -9.29
N VAL A 119 -2.87 2.25 -8.61
CA VAL A 119 -2.69 0.79 -8.41
C VAL A 119 -2.67 0.05 -9.75
N SER A 120 -3.54 0.43 -10.69
CA SER A 120 -3.54 -0.15 -12.05
C SER A 120 -2.25 0.18 -12.80
N TRP A 121 -1.72 1.38 -12.63
CA TRP A 121 -0.41 1.75 -13.15
C TRP A 121 0.74 0.97 -12.48
N VAL A 122 0.69 0.77 -11.16
CA VAL A 122 1.66 -0.06 -10.43
C VAL A 122 1.62 -1.50 -10.91
N GLU A 123 0.44 -2.07 -11.17
CA GLU A 123 0.29 -3.40 -11.75
C GLU A 123 1.03 -3.49 -13.09
N ALA A 124 0.77 -2.55 -13.99
CA ALA A 124 1.37 -2.52 -15.33
C ALA A 124 2.91 -2.32 -15.30
N ASN A 125 3.45 -1.80 -14.20
CA ASN A 125 4.88 -1.50 -14.02
C ASN A 125 5.52 -2.32 -12.89
N PHE A 126 4.89 -3.42 -12.47
CA PHE A 126 5.23 -4.11 -11.23
C PHE A 126 6.70 -4.55 -11.17
N ASP A 127 7.22 -5.15 -12.23
CA ASP A 127 8.61 -5.67 -12.27
C ASP A 127 9.64 -4.55 -12.22
N HIS A 128 9.38 -3.44 -12.92
CA HIS A 128 10.21 -2.25 -12.89
C HIS A 128 10.29 -1.65 -11.47
N LEU A 129 9.13 -1.48 -10.83
CA LEU A 129 9.04 -0.96 -9.47
C LEU A 129 9.70 -1.90 -8.46
N THR A 130 9.52 -3.22 -8.63
CA THR A 130 10.16 -4.24 -7.77
C THR A 130 11.69 -4.14 -7.84
N ALA A 131 12.26 -3.93 -9.02
CA ALA A 131 13.70 -3.74 -9.19
C ALA A 131 14.19 -2.44 -8.51
N GLN A 132 13.36 -1.39 -8.49
CA GLN A 132 13.69 -0.12 -7.84
C GLN A 132 13.55 -0.14 -6.31
N ARG A 133 12.71 -1.02 -5.76
CA ARG A 133 12.50 -1.18 -4.31
C ARG A 133 13.82 -1.32 -3.56
N SER A 134 14.75 -2.15 -4.04
CA SER A 134 16.05 -2.37 -3.41
C SER A 134 16.92 -1.12 -3.34
N THR A 135 16.72 -0.15 -4.23
CA THR A 135 17.50 1.10 -4.25
C THR A 135 17.07 2.05 -3.14
N ILE A 136 15.79 2.04 -2.77
CA ILE A 136 15.25 2.89 -1.71
C ILE A 136 15.77 2.45 -0.33
N TYR A 137 15.86 1.15 -0.09
CA TYR A 137 16.37 0.59 1.17
C TYR A 137 17.91 0.54 1.25
N LYS A 138 18.65 0.79 0.15
CA LYS A 138 20.12 0.81 0.15
C LYS A 138 20.73 2.07 0.78
N ILE A 139 19.95 3.12 0.99
CA ILE A 139 20.40 4.33 1.70
C ILE A 139 20.74 4.01 3.18
N ASP A 140 20.20 2.91 3.71
CA ASP A 140 20.30 2.50 5.12
C ASP A 140 21.56 1.68 5.47
N ARG A 141 22.49 1.45 4.53
CA ARG A 141 23.75 0.72 4.82
C ARG A 141 24.99 1.61 4.89
N VAL A 142 24.83 2.94 4.92
CA VAL A 142 25.95 3.90 4.94
C VAL A 142 25.98 4.73 6.24
N VAL A 143 25.36 4.26 7.32
CA VAL A 143 25.53 4.82 8.67
C VAL A 143 25.97 3.73 9.63
#